data_AF-W2TP48-F1
#
_entry.id   AF-W2TP48-F1
#
_cell.length_a   1.000
_cell.length_b   1.000
_cell.length_c   1.000
_cell.angle_alpha   90.00
_cell.angle_beta   90.00
_cell.angle_gamma   90.00
#
_symmetry.space_group_name_H-M   'P 1'
#
loop_
_entity.id
_entity.type
_entity.pdbx_description
1 polymer ?
#
loop_
_entity_poly.entity_id
_entity_poly.type
_entity_poly.pdbx_seq_one_letter_code
_entity_poly.pdbx_strand_id
1 'polypeptide(L)'
;MDSDVVILLDRVESIIGDSKSKTLKCYSHKNAIPIRKASNPWYIPESVYPENYLPAYCSGPAYLMTPAALTAILQVAPEEKVFEVEDAFFTGVLANKAGVEVKSHRGFWSAEKLSQPCINNRGTVISYPLHSASPTRLAEGWDHLRYLRCRWPIEHLLLKIFYND
;
A
#
# COMPACT_ATOMS: atom_id res chain seq x y z
N MET A 1 1.95 8.92 0.03
CA MET A 1 0.55 8.76 0.44
C MET A 1 -0.25 9.65 -0.47
N ASP A 2 -1.33 9.12 -1.02
CA ASP A 2 -2.21 9.88 -1.90
C ASP A 2 -3.06 10.88 -1.08
N SER A 3 -3.57 11.91 -1.74
CA SER A 3 -4.32 13.00 -1.08
C SER A 3 -5.73 12.60 -0.65
N ASP A 4 -6.22 11.44 -1.07
CA ASP A 4 -7.55 10.88 -0.84
C ASP A 4 -7.54 9.68 0.12
N VAL A 5 -6.59 9.67 1.05
CA VAL A 5 -6.39 8.61 2.04
C VAL A 5 -6.52 9.16 3.46
N VAL A 6 -7.28 8.45 4.29
CA VAL A 6 -7.34 8.71 5.73
C VAL A 6 -6.33 7.80 6.44
N ILE A 7 -5.44 8.38 7.26
CA ILE A 7 -4.46 7.63 8.07
C ILE A 7 -4.69 7.84 9.56
N LEU A 8 -4.66 6.74 10.32
CA LEU A 8 -4.65 6.73 11.78
C LEU A 8 -3.20 6.78 12.29
N LEU A 9 -2.69 7.99 12.50
CA LEU A 9 -1.28 8.23 12.87
C LEU A 9 -0.88 7.62 14.22
N ASP A 10 -1.82 7.55 15.17
CA ASP A 10 -1.64 6.89 16.48
C ASP A 10 -1.24 5.41 16.35
N ARG A 11 -1.65 4.76 15.26
CA ARG A 11 -1.32 3.36 14.98
C ARG A 11 0.02 3.19 14.26
N VAL A 12 0.51 4.25 13.63
CA VAL A 12 1.80 4.23 12.91
C VAL A 12 2.96 4.08 13.88
N GLU A 13 2.94 4.75 15.03
CA GLU A 13 4.03 4.74 16.02
C GLU A 13 4.46 3.32 16.40
N SER A 14 3.49 2.45 16.66
CA SER A 14 3.72 1.06 17.09
C SER A 14 4.37 0.17 16.03
N ILE A 15 4.42 0.63 14.78
CA ILE A 15 4.93 -0.14 13.64
C ILE A 15 6.09 0.54 12.93
N ILE A 16 6.60 1.66 13.44
CA ILE A 16 7.85 2.25 12.96
C ILE A 16 8.97 1.20 13.14
N GLY A 17 9.71 0.94 12.06
CA GLY A 17 10.84 0.00 12.08
C GLY A 17 12.12 0.66 12.62
N ASP A 18 13.17 -0.15 12.82
CA ASP A 18 14.52 0.37 13.04
C ASP A 18 14.92 1.28 11.86
N SER A 19 15.31 2.51 12.16
CA SER A 19 15.67 3.52 11.16
C SER A 19 16.86 3.10 10.28
N LYS A 20 17.71 2.20 10.77
CA LYS A 20 18.85 1.62 10.04
C LYS A 20 18.47 0.44 9.14
N SER A 21 17.32 -0.19 9.40
CA SER A 21 16.82 -1.26 8.53
C SER A 21 16.39 -0.68 7.19
N LYS A 22 16.51 -1.47 6.11
CA LYS A 22 16.05 -1.09 4.77
C LYS A 22 14.68 -1.71 4.51
N THR A 23 13.61 -1.12 5.06
CA THR A 23 12.27 -1.71 4.96
C THR A 23 11.19 -0.72 4.48
N LEU A 24 10.23 -1.29 3.75
CA LEU A 24 8.95 -0.68 3.40
C LEU A 24 7.82 -1.47 4.07
N LYS A 25 6.81 -0.81 4.64
CA LYS A 25 5.62 -1.47 5.22
C LYS A 25 4.34 -0.91 4.61
N CYS A 26 3.50 -1.78 4.04
CA CYS A 26 2.37 -1.36 3.22
C CYS A 26 1.40 -2.51 2.89
N TYR A 27 0.38 -2.22 2.09
CA TYR A 27 -0.29 -3.25 1.29
C TYR A 27 0.61 -3.57 0.09
N SER A 28 1.09 -4.81 -0.03
CA SER A 28 2.05 -5.16 -1.08
C SER A 28 1.39 -5.92 -2.24
N HIS A 29 1.70 -5.52 -3.47
CA HIS A 29 1.49 -6.33 -4.66
C HIS A 29 2.66 -7.30 -4.84
N LYS A 30 2.38 -8.52 -5.31
CA LYS A 30 3.37 -9.56 -5.59
C LYS A 30 3.06 -10.19 -6.94
N ASN A 31 4.09 -10.53 -7.71
CA ASN A 31 3.97 -11.17 -9.02
C ASN A 31 3.04 -10.40 -9.99
N ALA A 32 3.03 -9.07 -9.91
CA ALA A 32 2.23 -8.25 -10.82
C ALA A 32 2.85 -8.30 -12.22
N ILE A 33 2.00 -8.41 -13.24
CA ILE A 33 2.43 -8.42 -14.64
C ILE A 33 2.36 -6.97 -15.16
N PRO A 34 3.45 -6.40 -15.73
CA PRO A 34 3.41 -5.09 -16.34
C PRO A 34 2.34 -5.02 -17.45
N ILE A 35 1.50 -3.99 -17.41
CA ILE A 35 0.45 -3.83 -18.43
C ILE A 35 1.11 -3.37 -19.73
N ARG A 36 0.99 -4.17 -20.79
CA ARG A 36 1.59 -3.89 -22.12
C ARG A 36 0.64 -3.22 -23.13
N LYS A 37 -0.58 -2.88 -22.69
CA LYS A 37 -1.58 -2.22 -23.55
C LYS A 37 -1.40 -0.70 -23.46
N ALA A 38 -0.94 -0.07 -24.56
CA ALA A 38 -0.67 1.37 -24.61
C ALA A 38 -1.86 2.30 -24.27
N SER A 39 -3.09 1.82 -24.39
CA SER A 39 -4.29 2.59 -24.02
C SER A 39 -4.60 2.59 -22.53
N ASN A 40 -3.85 1.86 -21.71
CA ASN A 40 -4.08 1.76 -20.27
C ASN A 40 -3.26 2.84 -19.55
N PRO A 41 -3.81 3.55 -18.56
CA PRO A 41 -3.07 4.60 -17.84
C PRO A 41 -1.84 4.07 -17.07
N TRP A 42 -1.78 2.77 -16.80
CA TRP A 42 -0.67 2.10 -16.13
C TRP A 42 0.19 1.28 -17.12
N TYR A 43 0.22 1.69 -18.40
CA TYR A 43 1.04 1.05 -19.42
C TYR A 43 2.54 1.16 -19.11
N ILE A 44 3.25 0.04 -19.20
CA ILE A 44 4.70 -0.04 -19.08
C ILE A 44 5.27 -0.65 -20.36
N PRO A 45 6.02 0.11 -21.19
CA PRO A 45 6.65 -0.43 -22.39
C PRO A 45 7.69 -1.51 -22.06
N GLU A 46 7.76 -2.55 -22.90
CA GLU A 46 8.80 -3.59 -22.78
C GLU A 46 10.21 -3.03 -22.98
N SER A 47 10.36 -1.98 -23.78
CA SER A 47 11.62 -1.26 -23.98
C SER A 47 12.12 -0.49 -22.75
N VAL A 48 11.23 -0.21 -21.80
CA VAL A 48 11.56 0.46 -20.52
C VAL A 48 11.77 -0.59 -19.42
N TYR A 49 10.91 -1.60 -19.36
CA TYR A 49 11.00 -2.68 -18.40
C TYR A 49 10.74 -4.04 -19.10
N PRO A 50 11.79 -4.82 -19.44
CA PRO A 50 11.65 -6.03 -20.25
C PRO A 50 11.17 -7.25 -19.45
N GLU A 51 11.26 -7.22 -18.11
CA GLU A 51 10.89 -8.38 -17.29
C GLU A 51 9.39 -8.67 -17.33
N ASN A 52 9.04 -9.94 -17.15
CA ASN A 52 7.66 -10.41 -17.20
C ASN A 52 6.85 -10.09 -15.93
N TYR A 53 7.53 -9.88 -14.80
CA TYR A 53 6.91 -9.63 -13.52
C TYR A 53 7.60 -8.45 -12.83
N LEU A 54 6.80 -7.56 -12.25
CA LEU A 54 7.29 -6.53 -11.36
C LEU A 54 7.76 -7.18 -10.04
N PRO A 55 8.82 -6.64 -9.40
CA PRO A 55 9.17 -7.03 -8.04
C PRO A 55 8.01 -6.75 -7.08
N ALA A 56 8.06 -7.31 -5.87
CA ALA A 56 7.09 -6.92 -4.85
C ALA A 56 7.18 -5.41 -4.59
N TYR A 57 6.03 -4.73 -4.57
CA TYR A 57 5.96 -3.28 -4.40
C TYR A 57 4.76 -2.89 -3.53
N CYS A 58 4.81 -1.70 -2.95
CA CYS A 58 3.72 -1.14 -2.17
C CYS A 58 2.65 -0.53 -3.05
N SER A 59 1.39 -0.73 -2.70
CA SER A 59 0.28 0.00 -3.30
C SER A 59 0.37 1.50 -3.00
N GLY A 60 0.11 2.33 -4.00
CA GLY A 60 0.19 3.80 -3.96
C GLY A 60 -0.44 4.51 -2.75
N PRO A 61 -1.63 4.11 -2.25
CA PRO A 61 -2.33 4.89 -1.23
C PRO A 61 -1.49 5.27 -0.01
N ALA A 62 -0.76 4.32 0.56
CA ALA A 62 0.11 4.59 1.70
C ALA A 62 1.16 3.47 1.89
N TYR A 63 2.37 3.90 2.25
CA TYR A 63 3.45 3.04 2.69
C TYR A 63 4.32 3.79 3.71
N LEU A 64 4.92 3.05 4.63
CA LEU A 64 5.94 3.54 5.54
C LEU A 64 7.31 3.12 5.04
N MET A 65 8.28 4.01 5.19
CA MET A 65 9.64 3.81 4.73
C MET A 65 10.62 4.21 5.81
N THR A 66 11.57 3.35 6.10
CA THR A 66 12.69 3.67 6.98
C THR A 66 13.67 4.64 6.28
N PRO A 67 14.33 5.56 7.00
CA PRO A 67 15.31 6.47 6.40
C PRO A 67 16.41 5.75 5.60
N ALA A 68 16.95 4.63 6.11
CA ALA A 68 17.97 3.87 5.38
C ALA A 68 17.46 3.26 4.07
N ALA A 69 16.17 2.89 3.99
CA ALA A 69 15.55 2.46 2.73
C ALA A 69 15.46 3.62 1.73
N LEU A 70 15.01 4.79 2.17
CA LEU A 70 14.93 5.98 1.32
C LEU A 70 16.31 6.34 0.75
N THR A 71 17.33 6.42 1.60
CA THR A 71 18.70 6.71 1.17
C THR A 71 19.18 5.70 0.12
N ALA A 72 18.95 4.41 0.34
CA ALA A 72 19.39 3.37 -0.59
C ALA A 72 18.65 3.43 -1.94
N ILE A 73 17.34 3.71 -1.94
CA ILE A 73 16.53 3.88 -3.15
C ILE A 73 17.06 5.07 -3.97
N LEU A 74 17.30 6.21 -3.33
CA LEU A 74 17.78 7.42 -4.00
C LEU A 74 19.17 7.25 -4.63
N GLN A 75 20.02 6.37 -4.09
CA GLN A 75 21.34 6.08 -4.65
C GLN A 75 21.28 5.35 -5.99
N VAL A 76 20.29 4.46 -6.18
CA VAL A 76 20.16 3.66 -7.41
C VAL A 76 19.22 4.29 -8.43
N ALA A 77 18.39 5.27 -8.02
CA ALA A 77 17.41 5.93 -8.88
C ALA A 77 17.98 6.51 -10.19
N PRO A 78 19.17 7.15 -10.22
CA PRO A 78 19.72 7.72 -11.45
C PRO A 78 20.10 6.69 -12.53
N GLU A 79 20.19 5.41 -12.16
CA GLU A 79 20.61 4.34 -13.06
C GLU A 79 19.44 3.69 -13.82
N GLU A 80 18.20 4.02 -13.47
CA GLU A 80 17.01 3.34 -13.97
C GLU A 80 16.15 4.25 -14.86
N LYS A 81 15.45 3.64 -15.82
CA LYS A 81 14.47 4.35 -16.66
C LYS A 81 13.12 4.39 -15.95
N VAL A 82 12.63 5.59 -15.70
CA VAL A 82 11.31 5.81 -15.10
C VAL A 82 10.18 5.33 -16.00
N PHE A 83 9.11 4.82 -15.40
CA PHE A 83 7.82 4.54 -16.04
C PHE A 83 6.66 5.06 -15.17
N GLU A 84 5.47 5.19 -15.78
CA GLU A 84 4.32 5.92 -15.22
C GLU A 84 3.80 5.38 -13.87
N VAL A 85 3.93 4.07 -13.64
CA VAL A 85 3.44 3.41 -12.42
C VAL A 85 4.43 3.66 -11.27
N GLU A 86 4.36 4.85 -10.69
CA GLU A 86 5.31 5.37 -9.69
C GLU A 86 5.51 4.45 -8.50
N ASP A 87 4.43 3.87 -7.96
CA ASP A 87 4.49 3.00 -6.80
C ASP A 87 5.27 1.71 -7.12
N ALA A 88 5.04 1.11 -8.27
CA ALA A 88 5.82 -0.04 -8.77
C ALA A 88 7.27 0.33 -9.13
N PHE A 89 7.51 1.52 -9.68
CA PHE A 89 8.85 1.98 -10.00
C PHE A 89 9.67 2.21 -8.72
N PHE A 90 9.18 3.06 -7.82
CA PHE A 90 9.90 3.51 -6.64
C PHE A 90 9.98 2.45 -5.55
N THR A 91 8.84 1.83 -5.21
CA THR A 91 8.76 0.85 -4.11
C THR A 91 8.95 -0.61 -4.56
N GLY A 92 9.03 -0.84 -5.88
CA GLY A 92 9.30 -2.15 -6.49
C GLY A 92 10.68 -2.21 -7.11
N VAL A 93 10.85 -1.59 -8.29
CA VAL A 93 12.08 -1.69 -9.09
C VAL A 93 13.28 -1.09 -8.36
N LEU A 94 13.20 0.17 -7.94
CA LEU A 94 14.30 0.82 -7.22
C LEU A 94 14.55 0.18 -5.85
N ALA A 95 13.49 -0.14 -5.12
CA ALA A 95 13.58 -0.82 -3.83
C ALA A 95 14.29 -2.18 -3.95
N ASN A 96 13.91 -2.99 -4.95
CA ASN A 96 14.53 -4.29 -5.20
C ASN A 96 16.02 -4.14 -5.53
N LYS A 97 16.36 -3.21 -6.43
CA LYS A 97 17.75 -2.93 -6.80
C LYS A 97 18.59 -2.44 -5.62
N ALA A 98 18.00 -1.64 -4.72
CA ALA A 98 18.64 -1.11 -3.52
C ALA A 98 18.76 -2.11 -2.35
N GLY A 99 18.21 -3.33 -2.51
CA GLY A 99 18.14 -4.34 -1.46
C GLY A 99 17.20 -3.96 -0.31
N VAL A 100 16.12 -3.23 -0.61
CA VAL A 100 15.07 -2.84 0.34
C VAL A 100 14.01 -3.94 0.39
N GLU A 101 13.61 -4.32 1.61
CA GLU A 101 12.60 -5.36 1.83
C GLU A 101 11.19 -4.76 1.92
N VAL A 102 10.28 -5.22 1.06
CA VAL A 102 8.85 -4.86 1.10
C VAL A 102 8.10 -5.82 2.02
N LYS A 103 7.56 -5.30 3.12
CA LYS A 103 6.80 -6.05 4.13
C LYS A 103 5.32 -5.72 4.05
N SER A 104 4.51 -6.73 3.72
CA SER A 104 3.07 -6.62 3.84
C SER A 104 2.70 -6.38 5.30
N HIS A 105 1.97 -5.31 5.59
CA HIS A 105 1.53 -4.98 6.93
C HIS A 105 0.02 -4.86 6.99
N ARG A 106 -0.60 -5.64 7.88
CA ARG A 106 -2.06 -5.59 8.08
C ARG A 106 -2.45 -4.20 8.57
N GLY A 107 -3.51 -3.64 7.99
CA GLY A 107 -3.97 -2.29 8.31
C GLY A 107 -3.68 -1.28 7.22
N PHE A 108 -2.69 -1.53 6.37
CA PHE A 108 -2.59 -0.81 5.10
C PHE A 108 -3.54 -1.45 4.10
N TRP A 109 -4.49 -0.66 3.62
CA TRP A 109 -5.46 -1.10 2.62
C TRP A 109 -5.21 -0.42 1.28
N SER A 110 -5.54 -1.12 0.19
CA SER A 110 -5.48 -0.60 -1.18
C SER A 110 -6.84 -0.09 -1.69
N ALA A 111 -7.92 -0.34 -0.96
CA ALA A 111 -9.28 0.09 -1.30
C ALA A 111 -10.15 0.25 -0.04
N GLU A 112 -11.27 0.95 -0.19
CA GLU A 112 -12.29 1.10 0.84
C GLU A 112 -12.87 -0.27 1.25
N LYS A 113 -13.11 -0.48 2.55
CA LYS A 113 -13.81 -1.68 3.05
C LYS A 113 -14.78 -1.34 4.16
N LEU A 114 -15.90 -2.06 4.18
CA LEU A 114 -16.97 -1.86 5.16
C LEU A 114 -16.65 -2.45 6.54
N SER A 115 -15.61 -3.28 6.65
CA SER A 115 -15.26 -3.96 7.89
C SER A 115 -13.76 -4.27 7.98
N GLN A 116 -13.29 -4.55 9.20
CA GLN A 116 -11.90 -4.93 9.49
C GLN A 116 -11.84 -6.14 10.42
N PRO A 117 -10.77 -6.96 10.39
CA PRO A 117 -10.64 -8.06 11.35
C PRO A 117 -10.38 -7.54 12.77
N CYS A 118 -10.92 -8.23 13.78
CA CYS A 118 -10.52 -8.02 15.17
C CYS A 118 -9.22 -8.80 15.47
N ILE A 119 -8.19 -8.11 15.96
CA ILE A 119 -7.00 -8.72 16.58
C ILE A 119 -6.87 -8.17 17.98
N ASN A 120 -6.81 -9.04 18.98
CA ASN A 120 -6.66 -8.65 20.39
C ASN A 120 -7.68 -7.56 20.80
N ASN A 121 -8.95 -7.74 20.40
CA ASN A 121 -10.05 -6.80 20.61
C ASN A 121 -9.87 -5.40 19.99
N ARG A 122 -8.99 -5.26 18.98
CA ARG A 122 -8.78 -3.99 18.28
C ARG A 122 -8.90 -4.18 16.77
N GLY A 123 -9.43 -3.14 16.12
CA GLY A 123 -9.34 -3.01 14.67
C GLY A 123 -7.89 -2.78 14.23
N THR A 124 -7.56 -3.19 13.01
CA THR A 124 -6.20 -3.14 12.49
C THR A 124 -5.95 -2.03 11.49
N VAL A 125 -6.98 -1.31 11.02
CA VAL A 125 -6.84 -0.26 9.99
C VAL A 125 -5.77 0.76 10.39
N ILE A 126 -4.94 1.14 9.43
CA ILE A 126 -3.92 2.19 9.53
C ILE A 126 -4.14 3.19 8.39
N SER A 127 -4.27 2.72 7.16
CA SER A 127 -4.61 3.54 6.00
C SER A 127 -5.94 3.10 5.38
N TYR A 128 -6.77 4.07 5.06
CA TYR A 128 -8.11 3.89 4.49
C TYR A 128 -8.25 4.75 3.23
N PRO A 129 -7.95 4.20 2.04
CA PRO A 129 -8.08 4.92 0.78
C PRO A 129 -9.55 5.03 0.37
N LEU A 130 -9.96 6.25 0.02
CA LEU A 130 -11.32 6.55 -0.44
C LEU A 130 -11.41 6.72 -1.96
N HIS A 131 -10.28 6.92 -2.64
CA HIS A 131 -10.13 7.07 -4.11
C HIS A 131 -10.99 8.19 -4.72
N SER A 132 -10.36 9.23 -5.28
CA SER A 132 -11.02 10.41 -5.85
C SER A 132 -11.94 11.15 -4.85
N ALA A 133 -11.56 11.18 -3.58
CA ALA A 133 -12.40 11.71 -2.52
C ALA A 133 -12.34 13.24 -2.42
N SER A 134 -13.50 13.87 -2.20
CA SER A 134 -13.58 15.29 -1.82
C SER A 134 -13.16 15.50 -0.35
N PRO A 135 -12.85 16.74 0.06
CA PRO A 135 -12.59 17.05 1.47
C PRO A 135 -13.72 16.60 2.42
N THR A 136 -14.97 16.72 2.00
CA THR A 136 -16.13 16.23 2.75
C THR A 136 -16.09 14.72 2.90
N ARG A 137 -15.79 14.00 1.81
CA ARG A 137 -15.69 12.54 1.84
C ARG A 137 -14.55 12.05 2.73
N LEU A 138 -13.43 12.76 2.78
CA LEU A 138 -12.35 12.48 3.74
C LEU A 138 -12.80 12.65 5.20
N ALA A 139 -13.55 13.70 5.50
CA ALA A 139 -14.10 13.92 6.84
C ALA A 139 -15.10 12.82 7.25
N GLU A 140 -15.95 12.38 6.32
CA GLU A 140 -16.85 11.24 6.52
C GLU A 140 -16.08 9.94 6.72
N GLY A 141 -15.01 9.70 5.95
CA GLY A 141 -14.13 8.54 6.12
C GLY A 141 -13.46 8.54 7.50
N TRP A 142 -12.99 9.70 7.96
CA TRP A 142 -12.44 9.86 9.31
C TRP A 142 -13.48 9.57 10.40
N ASP A 143 -14.72 10.05 10.24
CA ASP A 143 -15.82 9.73 11.17
C ASP A 143 -16.17 8.24 11.14
N HIS A 144 -16.25 7.65 9.95
CA HIS A 144 -16.49 6.22 9.76
C HIS A 144 -15.45 5.37 10.49
N LEU A 145 -14.16 5.71 10.40
CA LEU A 145 -13.10 4.95 11.07
C LEU A 145 -13.20 4.97 12.61
N ARG A 146 -13.82 6.00 13.20
CA ARG A 146 -14.07 6.04 14.66
C ARG A 146 -15.08 5.00 15.11
N TYR A 147 -16.01 4.62 14.23
CA TYR A 147 -17.08 3.66 14.51
C TYR A 147 -16.92 2.34 13.74
N LEU A 148 -15.86 2.19 12.93
CA LEU A 148 -15.63 1.01 12.12
C LEU A 148 -15.45 -0.23 13.00
N ARG A 149 -16.53 -0.99 13.13
CA ARG A 149 -16.58 -2.21 13.93
C ARG A 149 -15.64 -3.25 13.33
N CYS A 150 -14.75 -3.79 14.16
CA CYS A 150 -14.02 -4.98 13.77
C CYS A 150 -14.93 -6.21 13.86
N ARG A 151 -14.73 -7.20 13.00
CA ARG A 151 -15.46 -8.47 13.02
C ARG A 151 -14.56 -9.61 13.48
N TRP A 152 -15.12 -10.50 14.28
CA TRP A 152 -14.43 -11.72 14.70
C TRP A 152 -14.31 -12.71 13.53
N PRO A 153 -13.34 -13.65 13.54
CA PRO A 153 -13.16 -14.59 12.43
C PRO A 153 -14.43 -15.37 12.04
N ILE A 154 -15.22 -15.78 13.03
CA ILE A 154 -16.49 -16.51 12.81
C ILE A 154 -17.53 -15.61 12.13
N GLU A 155 -17.69 -14.38 12.61
CA GLU A 155 -18.61 -13.41 12.05
C GLU A 155 -18.21 -13.02 10.61
N HIS A 156 -16.90 -12.87 10.37
CA HIS A 156 -16.35 -12.63 9.03
C HIS A 156 -16.62 -13.79 8.08
N LEU A 157 -16.44 -15.03 8.53
CA LEU A 157 -16.72 -16.23 7.73
C LEU A 157 -18.21 -16.31 7.34
N LEU A 158 -19.12 -16.03 8.28
CA LEU A 158 -20.56 -16.07 8.04
C LEU A 158 -21.01 -14.97 7.08
N LEU A 159 -20.53 -13.74 7.26
CA LEU A 159 -20.97 -12.60 6.45
C LEU A 159 -20.39 -12.60 5.05
N LYS A 160 -19.21 -13.20 4.84
CA LYS A 160 -18.67 -13.43 3.48
C LYS A 160 -19.56 -14.31 2.59
N ILE A 161 -20.46 -15.10 3.18
CA ILE A 161 -21.43 -15.91 2.43
C ILE A 161 -22.53 -15.00 1.83
N PHE A 162 -22.81 -13.86 2.47
CA PHE A 162 -23.94 -12.98 2.12
C PHE A 162 -23.52 -11.64 1.53
N TYR A 163 -22.25 -11.22 1.69
CA TYR A 163 -21.74 -9.93 1.28
C TYR A 163 -20.36 -10.04 0.62
N ASN A 164 -20.10 -9.20 -0.38
CA ASN A 164 -18.77 -9.01 -0.96
C ASN A 164 -17.89 -8.17 -0.01
N ASP A 165 -17.27 -8.83 0.97
CA ASP A 165 -16.23 -8.30 1.88
C ASP A 165 -14.80 -8.73 1.45
#